data_AF-A0A7V2GEY0-F1
#
_entry.id   AF-A0A7V2GEY0-F1
#
_cell.length_a   1.000
_cell.length_b   1.000
_cell.length_c   1.000
_cell.angle_alpha   90.00
_cell.angle_beta   90.00
_cell.angle_gamma   90.00
#
_symmetry.space_group_name_H-M   'P 1'
#
loop_
_entity.id
_entity.type
_entity.pdbx_description
1 polymer ?
#
loop_
_entity_poly.entity_id
_entity_poly.type
_entity_poly.pdbx_seq_one_letter_code
_entity_poly.pdbx_strand_id
1 'polypeptide(L)'
;MLPEKSFALANIDDDYGEKILENTKADKYRYSLKKDAVFRERLETQLIGDFNRYNVLAVYAAAVLLGEDKEKVKEILKNLDGAEGRFQSITSADNITGIVDFAHTPDALENVLTTIRTMLKDRERIITVFGCGGGKDPSKRPAMMRIVY
;
A
#
# COMPACT_ATOMS: atom_id res chain seq x y z
N MET A 1 11.56 -22.04 -12.12
CA MET A 1 10.15 -22.37 -11.82
C MET A 1 9.99 -22.42 -10.32
N LEU A 2 8.86 -21.98 -9.78
CA LEU A 2 8.59 -22.09 -8.34
C LEU A 2 8.48 -23.58 -7.93
N PRO A 3 8.81 -23.95 -6.68
CA PRO A 3 8.65 -25.33 -6.19
C PRO A 3 7.19 -25.81 -6.25
N GLU A 4 6.96 -27.13 -6.32
CA GLU A 4 5.60 -27.70 -6.36
C GLU A 4 4.73 -27.31 -5.15
N LYS A 5 5.34 -27.05 -3.99
CA LYS A 5 4.65 -26.61 -2.76
C LYS A 5 4.59 -25.08 -2.60
N SER A 6 4.76 -24.33 -3.68
CA SER A 6 4.66 -22.88 -3.64
C SER A 6 3.21 -22.41 -3.72
N PHE A 7 2.95 -21.22 -3.18
CA PHE A 7 1.68 -20.53 -3.36
C PHE A 7 1.88 -19.22 -4.14
N ALA A 8 0.82 -18.78 -4.80
CA ALA A 8 0.67 -17.47 -5.41
C ALA A 8 -0.51 -16.76 -4.74
N LEU A 9 -0.31 -15.50 -4.34
CA LEU A 9 -1.30 -14.68 -3.66
C LEU A 9 -1.50 -13.39 -4.47
N ALA A 10 -2.74 -13.03 -4.79
CA ALA A 10 -3.03 -11.82 -5.56
C ALA A 10 -4.23 -11.02 -5.02
N ASN A 11 -4.17 -9.70 -5.22
CA ASN A 11 -5.26 -8.76 -4.94
C ASN A 11 -6.31 -8.83 -6.05
N ILE A 12 -7.48 -9.39 -5.77
CA ILE A 12 -8.54 -9.48 -6.80
C ILE A 12 -9.40 -8.21 -6.93
N ASP A 13 -9.13 -7.17 -6.14
CA ASP A 13 -9.71 -5.84 -6.37
C ASP A 13 -8.99 -5.08 -7.48
N ASP A 14 -7.81 -5.55 -7.90
CA ASP A 14 -7.07 -5.05 -9.06
C ASP A 14 -7.49 -5.81 -10.33
N ASP A 15 -7.61 -5.08 -11.45
CA ASP A 15 -8.03 -5.63 -12.75
C ASP A 15 -7.07 -6.72 -13.31
N TYR A 16 -5.83 -6.73 -12.83
CA TYR A 16 -4.81 -7.73 -13.18
C TYR A 16 -4.66 -8.83 -12.13
N GLY A 17 -5.33 -8.72 -10.98
CA GLY A 17 -5.19 -9.67 -9.87
C GLY A 17 -5.41 -11.13 -10.26
N GLU A 18 -6.54 -11.42 -10.90
CA GLU A 18 -6.84 -12.78 -11.38
C GLU A 18 -5.89 -13.20 -12.51
N LYS A 19 -5.53 -12.28 -13.41
CA LYS A 19 -4.65 -12.55 -14.55
C LYS A 19 -3.26 -13.00 -14.11
N ILE A 20 -2.73 -12.45 -13.02
CA ILE A 20 -1.41 -12.85 -12.48
C ILE A 20 -1.44 -14.28 -11.92
N LEU A 21 -2.62 -14.76 -11.50
CA LEU A 21 -2.83 -16.15 -11.07
C LEU A 21 -3.08 -17.09 -12.26
N GLU A 22 -3.33 -16.57 -13.46
CA GLU A 22 -3.45 -17.40 -14.66
C GLU A 22 -2.08 -18.02 -14.99
N ASN A 23 -2.07 -19.30 -15.35
CA ASN A 23 -0.87 -20.04 -15.77
C ASN A 23 0.21 -20.32 -14.71
N THR A 24 0.04 -19.92 -13.45
CA THR A 24 0.91 -20.43 -12.38
C THR A 24 0.57 -21.88 -12.02
N LYS A 25 1.60 -22.67 -11.74
CA LYS A 25 1.49 -24.04 -11.20
C LYS A 25 1.38 -24.08 -9.66
N ALA A 26 1.58 -22.93 -9.01
CA ALA A 26 1.47 -22.77 -7.56
C ALA A 26 0.01 -22.81 -7.09
N ASP A 27 -0.20 -23.13 -5.81
CA ASP A 27 -1.52 -23.01 -5.18
C ASP A 27 -1.98 -21.54 -5.18
N LYS A 28 -3.20 -21.29 -5.63
CA LYS A 28 -3.69 -19.94 -5.92
C LYS A 28 -4.56 -19.42 -4.78
N TYR A 29 -4.14 -18.34 -4.16
CA TYR A 29 -4.84 -17.64 -3.10
C TYR A 29 -5.17 -16.22 -3.52
N ARG A 30 -6.26 -15.70 -2.94
CA ARG A 30 -6.83 -14.40 -3.28
C ARG A 30 -7.03 -13.62 -1.99
N TYR A 31 -6.74 -12.34 -2.05
CA TYR A 31 -7.16 -11.40 -1.02
C TYR A 31 -7.92 -10.24 -1.64
N SER A 32 -8.83 -9.65 -0.85
CA SER A 32 -9.67 -8.55 -1.29
C SER A 32 -10.21 -7.78 -0.08
N LEU A 33 -10.44 -6.48 -0.27
CA LEU A 33 -11.20 -5.67 0.68
C LEU A 33 -12.68 -5.50 0.27
N LYS A 34 -13.00 -5.70 -1.02
CA LYS A 34 -14.32 -5.40 -1.60
C LYS A 34 -15.12 -6.65 -1.97
N LYS A 35 -14.46 -7.61 -2.60
CA LYS A 35 -15.01 -8.87 -3.12
C LYS A 35 -14.86 -10.00 -2.09
N ASP A 36 -15.56 -11.09 -2.34
CA ASP A 36 -15.38 -12.31 -1.56
C ASP A 36 -14.06 -13.02 -1.93
N ALA A 37 -13.27 -13.38 -0.92
CA ALA A 37 -11.95 -13.98 -1.08
C ALA A 37 -11.57 -14.75 0.19
N VAL A 38 -10.70 -15.76 0.03
CA VAL A 38 -10.19 -16.57 1.15
C VAL A 38 -9.49 -15.72 2.22
N PHE A 39 -8.88 -14.60 1.82
CA PHE A 39 -8.39 -13.57 2.74
C PHE A 39 -9.20 -12.29 2.56
N ARG A 40 -10.16 -12.08 3.47
CA ARG A 40 -10.98 -10.85 3.56
C ARG A 40 -11.20 -10.50 5.03
N GLU A 41 -10.16 -9.99 5.66
CA GLU A 41 -10.15 -9.71 7.09
C GLU A 41 -10.12 -8.21 7.36
N ARG A 42 -10.77 -7.79 8.45
CA ARG A 42 -10.61 -6.44 8.99
C ARG A 42 -9.45 -6.47 9.98
N LEU A 43 -8.32 -5.88 9.58
CA LEU A 43 -7.11 -5.82 10.37
C LEU A 43 -6.94 -4.42 10.97
N GLU A 44 -6.56 -4.37 12.23
CA GLU A 44 -6.16 -3.14 12.91
C GLU A 44 -4.67 -2.86 12.62
N THR A 45 -4.34 -1.60 12.36
CA THR A 45 -2.97 -1.16 12.07
C THR A 45 -2.83 0.34 12.32
N GLN A 46 -1.64 0.77 12.72
CA GLN A 46 -1.27 2.19 12.78
C GLN A 46 -0.88 2.79 11.42
N LEU A 47 -0.75 1.97 10.38
CA LEU A 47 -0.39 2.43 9.03
C LEU A 47 -1.56 3.18 8.38
N ILE A 48 -1.26 4.36 7.84
CA ILE A 48 -2.26 5.29 7.32
C ILE A 48 -2.48 5.08 5.82
N GLY A 49 -3.74 5.18 5.39
CA GLY A 49 -4.14 5.17 3.98
C GLY A 49 -4.72 3.83 3.49
N ASP A 50 -5.63 3.89 2.52
CA ASP A 50 -6.29 2.69 1.97
C ASP A 50 -5.32 1.72 1.28
N PHE A 51 -4.27 2.25 0.64
CA PHE A 51 -3.21 1.41 0.06
C PHE A 51 -2.51 0.56 1.12
N ASN A 52 -2.34 1.08 2.34
CA ASN A 52 -1.76 0.33 3.44
C ASN A 52 -2.70 -0.75 3.97
N ARG A 53 -4.02 -0.60 3.85
CA ARG A 53 -4.96 -1.69 4.18
C ARG A 53 -4.76 -2.89 3.25
N TYR A 54 -4.56 -2.66 1.96
CA TYR A 54 -4.21 -3.71 1.00
C TYR A 54 -2.86 -4.35 1.33
N ASN A 55 -1.85 -3.54 1.65
CA ASN A 55 -0.52 -4.05 2.01
C ASN A 55 -0.57 -4.91 3.29
N VAL A 56 -1.25 -4.45 4.32
CA VAL A 56 -1.40 -5.18 5.60
C VAL A 56 -2.16 -6.48 5.40
N LEU A 57 -3.23 -6.48 4.60
CA LEU A 57 -3.95 -7.72 4.27
C LEU A 57 -3.07 -8.69 3.46
N ALA A 58 -2.24 -8.20 2.55
CA ALA A 58 -1.29 -9.02 1.81
C ALA A 58 -0.24 -9.66 2.74
N VAL A 59 0.32 -8.88 3.67
CA VAL A 59 1.28 -9.37 4.68
C VAL A 59 0.63 -10.41 5.58
N TYR A 60 -0.59 -10.15 6.08
CA TYR A 60 -1.35 -11.10 6.89
C TYR A 60 -1.58 -12.42 6.13
N ALA A 61 -2.10 -12.35 4.91
CA ALA A 61 -2.38 -13.51 4.09
C ALA A 61 -1.11 -14.32 3.80
N ALA A 62 0.00 -13.66 3.45
CA ALA A 62 1.28 -14.31 3.22
C ALA A 62 1.81 -15.01 4.49
N ALA A 63 1.76 -14.35 5.65
CA ALA A 63 2.21 -14.94 6.92
C ALA A 63 1.40 -16.19 7.29
N VAL A 64 0.08 -16.14 7.14
CA VAL A 64 -0.81 -17.29 7.41
C VAL A 64 -0.54 -18.44 6.44
N LEU A 65 -0.31 -18.15 5.16
CA LEU A 65 0.05 -19.18 4.17
C LEU A 65 1.43 -19.81 4.43
N LEU A 66 2.33 -19.08 5.08
CA LEU A 66 3.63 -19.58 5.54
C LEU A 66 3.52 -20.37 6.86
N GLY A 67 2.32 -20.52 7.42
CA GLY A 67 2.05 -21.33 8.61
C GLY A 67 2.10 -20.59 9.94
N GLU A 68 2.17 -19.26 9.92
CA GLU A 68 2.11 -18.46 11.15
C GLU A 68 0.70 -18.47 11.76
N ASP A 69 0.63 -18.37 13.09
CA ASP A 69 -0.63 -18.30 13.82
C ASP A 69 -1.39 -17.00 13.50
N LYS A 70 -2.66 -17.15 13.12
CA LYS A 70 -3.51 -16.04 12.66
C LYS A 70 -3.64 -14.92 13.70
N GLU A 71 -3.87 -15.29 14.96
CA GLU A 71 -4.13 -14.32 16.02
C GLU A 71 -2.82 -13.62 16.44
N LYS A 72 -1.71 -14.35 16.48
CA LYS A 72 -0.38 -13.76 16.69
C LYS A 72 -0.02 -12.75 15.60
N VAL A 73 -0.27 -13.06 14.33
CA VAL A 73 -0.01 -12.14 13.22
C VAL A 73 -0.86 -10.89 13.35
N LYS A 74 -2.16 -11.01 13.65
CA LYS A 74 -3.04 -9.85 13.89
C LYS A 74 -2.51 -8.94 14.99
N GLU A 75 -2.05 -9.52 16.10
CA GLU A 75 -1.53 -8.74 17.22
C GLU A 75 -0.24 -7.97 16.86
N ILE A 76 0.65 -8.59 16.08
CA ILE A 76 1.87 -7.93 15.59
C ILE A 76 1.51 -6.77 14.62
N LEU A 77 0.56 -6.99 13.72
CA LEU A 77 0.17 -6.00 12.70
C LEU A 77 -0.41 -4.70 13.27
N LYS A 78 -1.04 -4.76 14.46
CA LYS A 78 -1.53 -3.57 15.17
C LYS A 78 -0.44 -2.55 15.43
N ASN A 79 0.74 -3.05 15.82
CA ASN A 79 1.88 -2.25 16.28
C ASN A 79 3.02 -2.21 15.25
N LEU A 80 2.75 -2.63 14.00
CA LEU A 80 3.77 -2.67 12.96
C LEU A 80 4.12 -1.25 12.50
N ASP A 81 5.39 -0.89 12.56
CA ASP A 81 5.89 0.37 12.02
C ASP A 81 5.92 0.35 10.48
N GLY A 82 5.70 1.53 9.89
CA GLY A 82 5.75 1.69 8.44
C GLY A 82 7.15 1.47 7.88
N ALA A 83 7.25 1.02 6.64
CA ALA A 83 8.53 0.96 5.95
C ALA A 83 9.10 2.38 5.77
N GLU A 84 10.42 2.52 5.91
CA GLU A 84 11.11 3.79 5.73
C GLU A 84 10.80 4.40 4.34
N GLY A 85 10.43 5.68 4.32
CA GLY A 85 10.02 6.38 3.09
C GLY A 85 8.70 5.88 2.47
N ARG A 86 7.85 5.16 3.21
CA ARG A 86 6.48 4.80 2.81
C ARG A 86 5.46 5.42 3.76
N PHE A 87 4.89 6.54 3.33
CA PHE A 87 3.96 7.37 4.10
C PHE A 87 4.45 7.61 5.54
N GLN A 88 5.74 7.91 5.68
CA GLN A 88 6.38 8.07 6.98
C GLN A 88 6.08 9.46 7.54
N SER A 89 5.40 9.50 8.68
CA SER A 89 5.02 10.74 9.37
C SER A 89 6.09 11.17 10.38
N ILE A 90 6.47 12.44 10.33
CA ILE A 90 7.40 13.07 11.25
C ILE A 90 6.77 14.40 11.68
N THR A 91 6.51 14.56 12.98
CA THR A 91 5.94 15.81 13.51
C THR A 91 7.03 16.63 14.18
N SER A 92 7.15 17.90 13.79
CA SER A 92 8.08 18.86 14.42
C SER A 92 7.56 19.31 15.79
N ALA A 93 8.44 19.94 16.58
CA ALA A 93 8.07 20.55 17.86
C ALA A 93 6.97 21.62 17.72
N ASP A 94 6.89 22.28 16.57
CA ASP A 94 5.88 23.30 16.25
C ASP A 94 4.59 22.71 15.64
N ASN A 95 4.36 21.40 15.78
CA ASN A 95 3.22 20.66 15.24
C ASN A 95 3.08 20.71 13.71
N ILE A 96 4.19 20.84 12.99
CA ILE A 96 4.20 20.68 11.52
C ILE A 96 4.46 19.21 11.21
N THR A 97 3.54 18.57 10.51
CA THR A 97 3.69 17.18 10.08
C THR A 97 4.34 17.13 8.70
N GLY A 98 5.54 16.55 8.62
CA GLY A 98 6.17 16.12 7.38
C GLY A 98 5.78 14.69 7.04
N ILE A 99 5.49 14.44 5.77
CA ILE A 99 5.24 13.09 5.25
C ILE A 99 6.28 12.78 4.18
N VAL A 100 7.04 11.70 4.38
CA VAL A 100 8.04 11.21 3.43
C VAL A 100 7.48 9.98 2.69
N ASP A 101 7.39 10.07 1.37
CA ASP A 101 6.93 8.96 0.53
C ASP A 101 7.75 8.81 -0.77
N PHE A 102 7.97 7.57 -1.20
CA PHE A 102 8.69 7.20 -2.41
C PHE A 102 7.79 7.07 -3.67
N ALA A 103 6.63 7.73 -3.68
CA ALA A 103 5.73 7.82 -4.82
C ALA A 103 6.46 8.40 -6.05
N HIS A 104 6.53 7.59 -7.11
CA HIS A 104 7.22 7.95 -8.36
C HIS A 104 6.41 7.61 -9.61
N THR A 105 5.11 7.32 -9.43
CA THR A 105 4.12 7.18 -10.49
C THR A 105 2.97 8.17 -10.23
N PRO A 106 2.21 8.58 -11.27
CA PRO A 106 1.06 9.46 -11.10
C PRO A 106 0.06 8.93 -10.06
N ASP A 107 -0.35 7.67 -10.20
CA ASP A 107 -1.30 7.02 -9.30
C ASP A 107 -0.83 6.99 -7.84
N ALA A 108 0.44 6.63 -7.59
CA ALA A 108 0.98 6.62 -6.22
C ALA A 108 1.00 8.03 -5.61
N LEU A 109 1.36 9.04 -6.40
CA LEU A 109 1.39 10.43 -5.93
C LEU A 109 -0.03 10.94 -5.59
N GLU A 110 -1.01 10.62 -6.43
CA GLU A 110 -2.41 10.96 -6.19
C GLU A 110 -2.96 10.28 -4.93
N ASN A 111 -2.64 9.00 -4.72
CA ASN A 111 -3.05 8.25 -3.54
C ASN A 111 -2.47 8.85 -2.25
N VAL A 112 -1.19 9.23 -2.26
CA VAL A 112 -0.53 9.89 -1.11
C VAL A 112 -1.21 11.23 -0.80
N LEU A 113 -1.36 12.11 -1.79
CA LEU A 113 -1.94 13.44 -1.57
C LEU A 113 -3.42 13.37 -1.17
N THR A 114 -4.19 12.45 -1.74
CA THR A 114 -5.58 12.22 -1.35
C THR A 114 -5.66 11.75 0.09
N THR A 115 -4.79 10.84 0.51
CA THR A 115 -4.72 10.39 1.91
C THR A 115 -4.35 11.54 2.85
N ILE A 116 -3.40 12.40 2.49
CA ILE A 116 -3.07 13.57 3.31
C ILE A 116 -4.27 14.51 3.41
N ARG A 117 -4.98 14.76 2.31
CA ARG A 117 -6.15 15.65 2.27
C ARG A 117 -7.28 15.20 3.20
N THR A 118 -7.50 13.89 3.38
CA THR A 118 -8.54 13.39 4.30
C THR A 118 -8.18 13.60 5.77
N MET A 119 -6.91 13.86 6.08
CA MET A 119 -6.42 14.10 7.43
C MET A 119 -6.38 15.58 7.81
N LEU A 120 -6.45 16.48 6.82
CA LEU A 120 -6.35 17.92 7.08
C LEU A 120 -7.58 18.43 7.80
N LYS A 121 -7.36 19.35 8.74
CA LYS A 121 -8.39 20.18 9.34
C LYS A 121 -8.61 21.44 8.51
N ASP A 122 -9.73 22.11 8.77
CA ASP A 122 -10.05 23.39 8.13
C ASP A 122 -8.88 24.38 8.27
N ARG A 123 -8.45 24.97 7.13
CA ARG A 123 -7.37 25.96 6.99
C ARG A 123 -5.93 25.42 7.06
N GLU A 124 -5.72 24.11 7.17
CA GLU A 124 -4.39 23.52 6.99
C GLU A 124 -3.99 23.53 5.50
N ARG A 125 -2.68 23.57 5.23
CA ARG A 125 -2.13 23.64 3.87
C ARG A 125 -1.20 22.47 3.61
N ILE A 126 -1.28 21.89 2.43
CA ILE A 126 -0.28 20.93 1.93
C ILE A 126 0.77 21.69 1.15
N ILE A 127 2.04 21.47 1.49
CA ILE A 127 3.18 21.89 0.69
C ILE A 127 3.83 20.62 0.16
N THR A 128 3.77 20.43 -1.16
CA THR A 128 4.33 19.24 -1.81
C THR A 128 5.68 19.57 -2.42
N VAL A 129 6.72 18.84 -2.01
CA VAL A 129 8.01 18.82 -2.67
C VAL A 129 8.16 17.45 -3.31
N PHE A 130 8.23 17.38 -4.64
CA PHE A 130 8.36 16.13 -5.37
C PHE A 130 9.40 16.23 -6.48
N GLY A 131 9.95 15.10 -6.89
CA GLY A 131 10.91 14.99 -7.98
C GLY A 131 10.50 13.94 -9.00
N CYS A 132 10.91 14.14 -10.25
CA CYS A 132 10.77 13.14 -11.31
C CYS A 132 12.15 12.54 -11.60
N GLY A 133 12.39 11.29 -11.18
CA GLY A 133 13.68 10.62 -11.39
C GLY A 133 14.15 10.66 -12.85
N GLY A 134 15.43 11.04 -13.06
CA GLY A 134 16.06 11.01 -14.39
C GLY A 134 16.12 9.60 -14.97
N GLY A 135 16.02 9.47 -16.30
CA GLY A 135 16.07 8.17 -16.98
C GLY A 135 14.79 7.33 -16.92
N LYS A 136 13.73 7.79 -16.25
CA LYS A 136 12.40 7.17 -16.28
C LYS A 136 11.54 7.76 -17.41
N ASP A 137 10.44 7.07 -17.71
CA ASP A 137 9.43 7.46 -18.70
C ASP A 137 9.02 8.95 -18.59
N PRO A 138 9.40 9.80 -19.56
CA PRO A 138 9.15 11.24 -19.50
C PRO A 138 7.66 11.60 -19.62
N SER A 139 6.83 10.71 -20.16
CA SER A 139 5.38 10.94 -20.31
C SER A 139 4.65 11.07 -18.97
N LYS A 140 5.25 10.55 -17.88
CA LYS A 140 4.69 10.61 -16.53
C LYS A 140 4.82 11.99 -15.89
N ARG A 141 5.82 12.80 -16.30
CA ARG A 141 6.12 14.09 -15.65
C ARG A 141 4.96 15.09 -15.76
N PRO A 142 4.37 15.33 -16.95
CA PRO A 142 3.22 16.23 -17.06
C PRO A 142 2.01 15.75 -16.26
N ALA A 143 1.78 14.44 -16.19
CA ALA A 143 0.70 13.86 -15.40
C ALA A 143 0.92 14.07 -13.89
N MET A 144 2.12 13.82 -13.39
CA MET A 144 2.48 14.06 -11.98
C MET A 144 2.42 15.55 -11.64
N MET A 145 2.82 16.45 -12.55
CA MET A 145 2.72 17.90 -12.35
C MET A 145 1.26 18.32 -12.14
N ARG A 146 0.34 17.85 -12.98
CA ARG A 146 -1.11 18.16 -12.85
C ARG A 146 -1.75 17.69 -11.55
N ILE A 147 -1.13 16.76 -10.83
CA ILE A 147 -1.64 16.26 -9.56
C ILE A 147 -1.25 17.21 -8.41
N VAL A 148 -0.11 17.89 -8.52
CA VAL A 148 0.44 18.75 -7.45
C VAL A 148 0.14 20.23 -7.63
N TYR A 149 -0.26 20.66 -8.83
CA TYR A 149 -0.59 22.03 -9.21
C TYR A 149 -2.09 22.18 -9.38
#